data_AF-A0A5R8K972-F1
#
_entry.id   AF-A0A5R8K972-F1
#
_cell.length_a   1.000
_cell.length_b   1.000
_cell.length_c   1.000
_cell.angle_alpha   90.00
_cell.angle_beta   90.00
_cell.angle_gamma   90.00
#
_symmetry.space_group_name_H-M   'P 1'
#
loop_
_entity.id
_entity.type
_entity.pdbx_description
1 polymer ?
#
loop_
_entity_poly.entity_id
_entity_poly.type
_entity_poly.pdbx_seq_one_letter_code
_entity_poly.pdbx_strand_id
1 'polypeptide(L)'
;MHEHQVRCLLMGGQACVFYGAAEFSRDTDLAILASEANAEKLLQALAALQASVVAVPSFDLQYLHHGHAIHFRCQHPDAQGMRVDVMSRMRGVDDFPSLWERRTVIELPDGTPCDLLSLSDLVQAKKTQRDKDWPMIRRLVESHYFQNHTVPNGY
;
A
#
# COMPACT_ATOMS: atom_id res chain seq x y z
N MET A 1 0.03 7.30 -9.83
CA MET A 1 0.95 6.14 -9.77
C MET A 1 0.92 5.33 -11.07
N HIS A 2 -0.23 4.78 -11.47
CA HIS A 2 -0.37 3.97 -12.70
C HIS A 2 0.11 4.70 -13.96
N GLU A 3 -0.28 5.96 -14.16
CA GLU A 3 0.11 6.80 -15.31
C GLU A 3 1.64 6.90 -15.50
N HIS A 4 2.39 6.99 -14.40
CA HIS A 4 3.86 7.04 -14.42
C HIS A 4 4.52 5.66 -14.31
N GLN A 5 3.73 4.58 -14.36
CA GLN A 5 4.18 3.20 -14.29
C GLN A 5 5.03 2.89 -13.04
N VAL A 6 4.67 3.49 -11.91
CA VAL A 6 5.32 3.23 -10.62
C VAL A 6 4.99 1.80 -10.20
N ARG A 7 6.02 0.99 -9.93
CA ARG A 7 5.85 -0.31 -9.28
C ARG A 7 5.61 -0.09 -7.79
N CYS A 8 4.34 -0.12 -7.41
CA CYS A 8 3.90 0.01 -6.03
C CYS A 8 2.72 -0.93 -5.74
N LEU A 9 2.60 -1.32 -4.47
CA LEU A 9 1.46 -2.07 -3.96
C LEU A 9 0.72 -1.18 -2.95
N LEU A 10 -0.59 -1.00 -3.15
CA LEU A 10 -1.46 -0.40 -2.14
C LEU A 10 -1.54 -1.33 -0.93
N MET A 11 -1.32 -0.76 0.25
CA MET A 11 -1.34 -1.48 1.51
C MET A 11 -2.07 -0.66 2.59
N GLY A 12 -1.88 -1.02 3.87
CA GLY A 12 -2.39 -0.25 4.98
C GLY A 12 -3.93 -0.25 5.07
N GLY A 13 -4.49 0.87 5.53
CA GLY A 13 -5.94 0.97 5.76
C GLY A 13 -6.76 1.00 4.46
N GLN A 14 -6.26 1.65 3.41
CA GLN A 14 -6.96 1.71 2.11
C GLN A 14 -7.10 0.31 1.48
N ALA A 15 -6.04 -0.51 1.53
CA ALA A 15 -6.13 -1.90 1.08
C ALA A 15 -7.17 -2.71 1.88
N CYS A 16 -7.36 -2.41 3.17
CA CYS A 16 -8.38 -3.09 3.98
C CYS A 16 -9.80 -2.81 3.51
N VAL A 17 -10.07 -1.57 3.10
CA VAL A 17 -11.38 -1.19 2.54
C VAL A 17 -11.69 -2.04 1.31
N PHE A 18 -10.73 -2.22 0.40
CA PHE A 18 -10.91 -3.06 -0.78
C PHE A 18 -11.12 -4.54 -0.46
N TYR A 19 -10.54 -5.05 0.62
CA TYR A 19 -10.81 -6.40 1.12
C TYR A 19 -12.07 -6.52 2.00
N GLY A 20 -12.91 -5.48 2.05
CA GLY A 20 -14.16 -5.48 2.81
C GLY A 20 -14.00 -5.29 4.32
N ALA A 21 -12.78 -5.04 4.80
CA ALA A 21 -12.52 -4.68 6.18
C ALA A 21 -12.67 -3.16 6.34
N ALA A 22 -13.79 -2.72 6.90
CA ALA A 22 -14.08 -1.30 7.08
C ALA A 22 -13.07 -0.62 8.04
N GLU A 23 -12.14 0.15 7.46
CA GLU A 23 -11.21 1.07 8.12
C GLU A 23 -11.22 2.40 7.37
N PHE A 24 -11.67 3.47 8.02
CA PHE A 24 -11.53 4.80 7.43
C PHE A 24 -10.07 5.24 7.55
N SER A 25 -9.35 5.21 6.43
CA SER A 25 -7.99 5.77 6.34
C SER A 25 -8.03 7.11 5.63
N ARG A 26 -7.27 8.08 6.13
CA ARG A 26 -7.01 9.36 5.45
C ARG A 26 -5.69 9.37 4.67
N ASP A 27 -5.01 8.23 4.70
CA ASP A 27 -3.66 8.07 4.23
C ASP A 27 -3.60 6.93 3.22
N THR A 28 -2.78 7.11 2.20
CA THR A 28 -2.48 6.11 1.19
C THR A 28 -1.10 5.56 1.47
N ASP A 29 -1.06 4.32 1.95
CA ASP A 29 0.18 3.59 2.23
C ASP A 29 0.59 2.77 1.00
N LEU A 30 1.82 2.93 0.53
CA LEU A 30 2.36 2.23 -0.63
C LEU A 30 3.66 1.50 -0.27
N ALA A 31 3.70 0.19 -0.55
CA ALA A 31 4.97 -0.51 -0.69
C ALA A 31 5.52 -0.24 -2.10
N ILE A 32 6.82 0.04 -2.24
CA ILE A 32 7.44 0.33 -3.54
C ILE A 32 8.70 -0.49 -3.78
N LEU A 33 9.03 -0.74 -5.05
CA LEU A 33 10.36 -1.20 -5.42
C LEU A 33 11.38 -0.07 -5.17
N ALA A 34 12.31 -0.27 -4.24
CA ALA A 34 13.40 0.68 -4.01
C ALA A 34 14.53 0.47 -5.05
N SER A 35 14.32 1.01 -6.25
CA SER A 35 15.35 1.13 -7.30
C SER A 35 15.35 2.55 -7.85
N GLU A 36 16.48 2.99 -8.42
CA GLU A 36 16.60 4.32 -9.01
C GLU A 36 15.53 4.57 -10.09
N ALA A 37 15.37 3.63 -11.02
CA ALA A 37 14.38 3.73 -12.08
C ALA A 37 12.93 3.83 -11.57
N ASN A 38 12.59 3.16 -10.46
CA ASN A 38 11.26 3.27 -9.87
C ASN A 38 11.10 4.54 -9.02
N ALA A 39 12.17 5.01 -8.38
CA ALA A 39 12.20 6.26 -7.65
C ALA A 39 11.98 7.46 -8.58
N GLU A 40 12.58 7.48 -9.76
CA GLU A 40 12.34 8.52 -10.77
C GLU A 40 10.86 8.60 -11.16
N LYS A 41 10.24 7.45 -11.44
CA LYS A 41 8.81 7.36 -11.76
C LYS A 41 7.93 7.82 -10.60
N LEU A 42 8.28 7.43 -9.37
CA LEU A 42 7.59 7.87 -8.17
C LEU A 42 7.68 9.39 -8.01
N LEU A 43 8.86 9.98 -8.21
CA LEU A 43 9.05 11.43 -8.11
C LEU A 43 8.22 12.18 -9.16
N GLN A 44 8.12 11.68 -10.38
CA GLN A 44 7.23 12.25 -11.40
C GLN A 44 5.75 12.18 -10.98
N ALA A 45 5.30 11.04 -10.44
CA ALA A 45 3.94 10.89 -9.93
C ALA A 45 3.65 11.82 -8.75
N LEU A 46 4.59 11.96 -7.82
CA LEU A 46 4.47 12.87 -6.69
C LEU A 46 4.48 14.34 -7.13
N ALA A 47 5.27 14.69 -8.15
CA ALA A 47 5.26 16.03 -8.74
C ALA A 47 3.91 16.37 -9.38
N ALA A 48 3.29 15.43 -10.10
CA ALA A 48 1.93 15.59 -10.64
C ALA A 48 0.88 15.81 -9.53
N LEU A 49 1.06 15.15 -8.38
CA LEU A 49 0.24 15.35 -7.18
C LEU A 49 0.61 16.61 -6.38
N GLN A 50 1.60 17.39 -6.85
CA GLN A 50 2.17 18.55 -6.15
C GLN A 50 2.57 18.20 -4.71
N ALA A 51 3.10 16.99 -4.52
CA ALA A 51 3.35 16.42 -3.21
C ALA A 51 4.73 16.82 -2.67
N SER A 52 4.79 17.18 -1.40
CA SER A 52 6.03 17.51 -0.70
C SER A 52 6.25 16.61 0.51
N VAL A 53 7.50 16.34 0.84
CA VAL A 53 7.85 15.62 2.09
C VAL A 53 7.40 16.45 3.29
N VAL A 54 6.73 15.83 4.26
CA VAL A 54 6.16 16.52 5.44
C VAL A 54 6.74 16.07 6.78
N ALA A 55 7.61 15.08 6.78
CA ALA A 55 8.30 14.60 7.97
C ALA A 55 9.70 14.12 7.60
N VAL A 56 10.58 13.99 8.59
CA VAL A 56 11.84 13.26 8.37
C VAL A 56 11.57 11.76 8.21
N PRO A 57 12.36 11.04 7.41
CA PRO A 57 13.50 11.54 6.63
C PRO A 57 13.10 12.21 5.29
N SER A 58 14.04 12.95 4.69
CA SER A 58 13.89 13.39 3.30
C SER A 58 13.79 12.20 2.36
N PHE A 59 13.33 12.43 1.13
CA PHE A 59 13.30 11.35 0.15
C PHE A 59 14.71 10.93 -0.25
N ASP A 60 15.08 9.70 0.11
CA ASP A 60 16.32 9.04 -0.28
C ASP A 60 16.11 7.52 -0.24
N LEU A 61 16.60 6.82 -1.27
CA LEU A 61 16.54 5.36 -1.36
C LEU A 61 17.20 4.70 -0.15
N GLN A 62 18.26 5.28 0.42
CA GLN A 62 18.93 4.70 1.58
C GLN A 62 17.95 4.51 2.75
N TYR A 63 17.06 5.46 2.99
CA TYR A 63 16.10 5.37 4.10
C TYR A 63 15.07 4.28 3.85
N LEU A 64 14.61 4.15 2.60
CA LEU A 64 13.73 3.06 2.19
C LEU A 64 14.40 1.69 2.39
N HIS A 65 15.67 1.54 1.98
CA HIS A 65 16.43 0.31 2.17
C HIS A 65 16.62 -0.06 3.65
N HIS A 66 16.67 0.92 4.55
CA HIS A 66 16.69 0.70 6.00
C HIS A 66 15.30 0.46 6.60
N GLY A 67 14.23 0.48 5.78
CA GLY A 67 12.86 0.23 6.21
C GLY A 67 12.16 1.45 6.82
N HIS A 68 12.69 2.65 6.61
CA HIS A 68 11.98 3.88 6.98
C HIS A 68 10.87 4.18 5.96
N ALA A 69 9.74 4.64 6.49
CA ALA A 69 8.71 5.25 5.67
C ALA A 69 9.07 6.70 5.34
N ILE A 70 8.71 7.17 4.16
CA ILE A 70 8.81 8.57 3.76
C ILE A 70 7.39 9.09 3.53
N HIS A 71 7.11 10.25 4.12
CA HIS A 71 5.77 10.79 4.23
C HIS A 71 5.61 12.03 3.34
N PHE A 72 4.65 11.98 2.43
CA PHE A 72 4.32 13.07 1.51
C PHE A 72 2.93 13.61 1.78
N ARG A 73 2.72 14.88 1.44
CA ARG A 73 1.41 15.53 1.46
C ARG A 73 1.13 16.14 0.10
N CYS A 74 0.02 15.74 -0.51
CA CYS A 74 -0.42 16.24 -1.80
C CYS A 74 -1.01 17.66 -1.69
N GLN A 75 -0.77 18.47 -2.72
CA GLN A 75 -1.31 19.83 -2.87
C GLN A 75 -2.12 19.99 -4.17
N HIS A 76 -2.27 18.93 -4.96
CA HIS A 76 -3.15 18.93 -6.11
C HIS A 76 -4.61 19.13 -5.68
N PRO A 77 -5.43 19.96 -6.36
CA PRO A 77 -6.81 20.24 -5.97
C PRO A 77 -7.65 18.99 -5.70
N ASP A 78 -7.53 17.97 -6.55
CA ASP A 78 -8.29 16.71 -6.43
C ASP A 78 -7.81 15.79 -5.30
N ALA A 79 -6.65 16.06 -4.71
CA ALA A 79 -6.04 15.27 -3.65
C ALA A 79 -5.55 16.15 -2.48
N GLN A 80 -6.15 17.34 -2.31
CA GLN A 80 -5.64 18.35 -1.38
C GLN A 80 -5.54 17.80 0.04
N GLY A 81 -4.32 17.79 0.58
CA GLY A 81 -4.07 17.32 1.94
C GLY A 81 -4.04 15.79 2.12
N MET A 82 -4.21 15.00 1.05
CA MET A 82 -4.03 13.55 1.10
C MET A 82 -2.59 13.22 1.52
N ARG A 83 -2.41 12.26 2.45
CA ARG A 83 -1.09 11.75 2.79
C ARG A 83 -0.74 10.56 1.91
N VAL A 84 0.49 10.54 1.41
CA VAL A 84 1.05 9.38 0.72
C VAL A 84 2.29 8.93 1.50
N ASP A 85 2.21 7.74 2.10
CA ASP A 85 3.29 7.15 2.87
C ASP A 85 3.92 6.04 2.01
N VAL A 86 5.22 6.11 1.75
CA VAL A 86 5.93 5.11 0.95
C VAL A 86 6.97 4.37 1.78
N MET A 87 7.10 3.07 1.58
CA MET A 87 8.14 2.23 2.18
C MET A 87 8.56 1.13 1.21
N SER A 88 9.74 0.54 1.37
CA SER A 88 10.18 -0.60 0.55
C SER A 88 10.39 -1.90 1.34
N ARG A 89 10.31 -1.83 2.67
CA ARG A 89 10.41 -2.98 3.57
C ARG A 89 9.33 -2.89 4.62
N MET A 90 8.65 -4.02 4.84
CA MET A 90 7.64 -4.20 5.88
C MET A 90 8.07 -5.36 6.77
N ARG A 91 7.73 -5.29 8.06
CA ARG A 91 8.03 -6.37 9.00
C ARG A 91 7.09 -7.55 8.77
N GLY A 92 7.65 -8.76 8.76
CA GLY A 92 6.86 -10.00 8.75
C GLY A 92 6.32 -10.43 7.39
N VAL A 93 6.79 -9.81 6.30
CA VAL A 93 6.50 -10.18 4.91
C VAL A 93 7.80 -10.24 4.11
N ASP A 94 7.74 -10.81 2.91
CA ASP A 94 8.90 -10.95 2.02
C ASP A 94 9.32 -9.61 1.39
N ASP A 95 10.36 -9.66 0.55
CA ASP A 95 10.81 -8.51 -0.21
C ASP A 95 9.82 -8.11 -1.33
N PHE A 96 9.98 -6.89 -1.84
CA PHE A 96 9.06 -6.33 -2.82
C PHE A 96 8.88 -7.21 -4.09
N PRO A 97 9.94 -7.77 -4.71
CA PRO A 97 9.77 -8.68 -5.85
C PRO A 97 8.84 -9.87 -5.56
N SER A 98 9.03 -10.57 -4.43
CA SER A 98 8.16 -11.69 -4.07
C SER A 98 6.73 -11.25 -3.75
N LEU A 99 6.54 -10.07 -3.13
CA LEU A 99 5.21 -9.49 -2.88
C LEU A 99 4.51 -9.09 -4.18
N TRP A 100 5.27 -8.59 -5.15
CA TRP A 100 4.75 -8.16 -6.45
C TRP A 100 4.18 -9.34 -7.25
N GLU A 101 4.83 -10.49 -7.23
CA GLU A 101 4.37 -11.67 -7.98
C GLU A 101 3.01 -12.18 -7.51
N ARG A 102 2.73 -12.10 -6.21
CA ARG A 102 1.50 -12.60 -5.57
C ARG A 102 0.46 -11.52 -5.26
N ARG A 103 0.67 -10.29 -5.73
CA ARG A 103 -0.22 -9.15 -5.52
C ARG A 103 -1.63 -9.44 -6.02
N THR A 104 -2.61 -8.77 -5.42
CA THR A 104 -3.98 -8.76 -5.95
C THR A 104 -4.13 -7.57 -6.89
N VAL A 105 -4.69 -7.78 -8.08
CA VAL A 105 -5.04 -6.67 -8.98
C VAL A 105 -6.54 -6.46 -8.91
N ILE A 106 -6.97 -5.22 -8.65
CA ILE A 106 -8.37 -4.83 -8.70
C ILE A 106 -8.55 -3.75 -9.77
N GLU A 107 -9.78 -3.59 -10.26
CA GLU A 107 -10.16 -2.51 -11.15
C GLU A 107 -10.85 -1.41 -10.34
N LEU A 108 -10.37 -0.17 -10.46
CA LEU A 108 -11.02 1.01 -9.89
C LEU A 108 -12.27 1.39 -10.71
N PRO A 109 -13.18 2.24 -10.18
CA PRO A 109 -14.43 2.59 -10.87
C PRO A 109 -14.25 3.20 -12.28
N ASP A 110 -13.08 3.77 -12.56
CA ASP A 110 -12.70 4.36 -13.84
C ASP A 110 -12.00 3.37 -14.79
N GLY A 111 -11.91 2.08 -14.43
CA GLY A 111 -11.21 1.05 -15.18
C GLY A 111 -9.70 0.97 -14.91
N THR A 112 -9.15 1.84 -14.06
CA THR A 112 -7.71 1.85 -13.77
C THR A 112 -7.34 0.63 -12.91
N PRO A 113 -6.36 -0.20 -13.32
CA PRO A 113 -5.91 -1.30 -12.48
C PRO A 113 -5.12 -0.77 -11.28
N CYS A 114 -5.43 -1.31 -10.10
CA CYS A 114 -4.73 -1.03 -8.85
C CYS A 114 -4.12 -2.31 -8.29
N ASP A 115 -2.81 -2.29 -8.10
CA ASP A 115 -2.04 -3.38 -7.51
C ASP A 115 -2.08 -3.26 -5.97
N LEU A 116 -2.61 -4.27 -5.29
CA LEU A 116 -2.72 -4.35 -3.84
C LEU A 116 -1.76 -5.41 -3.29
N LEU A 117 -1.23 -5.15 -2.10
CA LEU A 117 -0.59 -6.18 -1.29
C LEU A 117 -1.60 -7.31 -1.06
N SER A 118 -1.20 -8.56 -1.29
CA SER A 118 -2.10 -9.70 -1.16
C SER A 118 -2.75 -9.74 0.23
N LEU A 119 -3.95 -10.31 0.35
CA LEU A 119 -4.66 -10.35 1.63
C LEU A 119 -3.82 -11.03 2.73
N SER A 120 -3.16 -12.15 2.41
CA SER A 120 -2.35 -12.89 3.36
C SER A 120 -1.15 -12.05 3.84
N ASP A 121 -0.48 -11.36 2.93
CA ASP A 121 0.64 -10.47 3.26
C ASP A 121 0.17 -9.24 4.03
N LEU A 122 -0.98 -8.67 3.68
CA LEU A 122 -1.56 -7.53 4.39
C LEU A 122 -1.89 -7.90 5.85
N VAL A 123 -2.42 -9.11 6.08
CA VAL A 123 -2.64 -9.64 7.43
C VAL A 123 -1.33 -9.78 8.19
N GLN A 124 -0.25 -10.28 7.57
CA GLN A 124 1.06 -10.37 8.23
C GLN A 124 1.66 -8.99 8.52
N ALA A 125 1.64 -8.09 7.54
CA ALA A 125 2.18 -6.73 7.65
C ALA A 125 1.48 -5.93 8.76
N LYS A 126 0.19 -6.20 9.02
CA LYS A 126 -0.55 -5.58 10.14
C LYS A 126 -0.24 -6.16 11.51
N LYS A 127 0.48 -7.27 11.65
CA LYS A 127 0.85 -7.83 12.97
C LYS A 127 1.97 -7.04 13.66
N THR A 128 1.76 -5.73 13.84
CA THR A 128 2.77 -4.80 14.37
C THR A 128 2.77 -4.66 15.89
N GLN A 129 2.04 -5.53 16.60
CA GLN A 129 1.85 -5.53 18.07
C GLN A 129 1.12 -4.30 18.62
N ARG A 130 0.45 -3.49 17.79
CA ARG A 130 -0.40 -2.40 18.26
C ARG A 130 -1.83 -2.90 18.45
N ASP A 131 -2.48 -2.50 19.54
CA ASP A 131 -3.84 -2.93 19.86
C ASP A 131 -4.85 -2.66 18.73
N LYS A 132 -4.68 -1.55 18.02
CA LYS A 132 -5.55 -1.16 16.90
C LYS A 132 -5.48 -2.10 15.70
N ASP A 133 -4.42 -2.89 15.57
CA ASP A 133 -4.26 -3.77 14.40
C ASP A 133 -5.08 -5.06 14.54
N TRP A 134 -5.34 -5.55 15.77
CA TRP A 134 -6.05 -6.81 15.99
C TRP A 134 -7.50 -6.81 15.49
N PRO A 135 -8.32 -5.77 15.76
CA PRO A 135 -9.66 -5.68 15.18
C PRO A 135 -9.64 -5.68 13.64
N MET A 136 -8.61 -5.09 13.03
CA MET A 136 -8.49 -5.04 11.58
C MET A 136 -8.10 -6.39 10.99
N ILE A 137 -7.13 -7.09 11.58
CA ILE A 137 -6.78 -8.46 11.19
C ILE A 137 -8.00 -9.37 11.25
N ARG A 138 -8.80 -9.28 12.33
CA ARG A 138 -10.03 -10.06 12.46
C ARG A 138 -11.00 -9.78 11.31
N ARG A 139 -11.28 -8.51 11.00
CA ARG A 139 -12.19 -8.12 9.90
C ARG A 139 -11.71 -8.62 8.54
N LEU A 140 -10.42 -8.54 8.27
CA LEU A 140 -9.82 -9.05 7.02
C LEU A 140 -10.07 -10.56 6.87
N VAL A 141 -9.82 -11.32 7.93
CA VAL A 141 -10.01 -12.77 7.92
C VAL A 141 -11.50 -13.15 7.83
N GLU A 142 -12.37 -12.48 8.60
CA GLU A 142 -13.82 -12.72 8.57
C GLU A 142 -14.41 -12.40 7.19
N SER A 143 -14.08 -11.24 6.60
CA SER A 143 -14.52 -10.84 5.26
C SER A 143 -14.16 -11.90 4.22
N HIS A 144 -12.90 -12.35 4.22
CA HIS A 144 -12.43 -13.38 3.31
C HIS A 144 -13.12 -14.72 3.52
N TYR A 145 -13.29 -15.16 4.78
CA TYR A 145 -14.03 -16.38 5.08
C TYR A 145 -15.45 -16.31 4.54
N PHE A 146 -16.21 -15.27 4.85
CA PHE A 146 -17.60 -15.16 4.38
C PHE A 146 -17.73 -15.06 2.86
N GLN A 147 -16.76 -14.46 2.17
CA GLN A 147 -16.76 -14.40 0.70
C GLN A 147 -16.44 -15.74 0.03
N ASN A 148 -15.67 -16.62 0.69
CA ASN A 148 -15.10 -17.81 0.05
C ASN A 148 -15.54 -19.15 0.68
N HIS A 149 -16.18 -19.15 1.86
CA HIS A 149 -16.54 -20.38 2.60
C HIS A 149 -17.50 -21.32 1.88
N THR A 150 -18.23 -20.84 0.86
CA THR A 150 -19.13 -21.67 0.05
C THR A 150 -18.44 -22.36 -1.13
N VAL A 151 -17.16 -22.05 -1.37
CA VAL A 151 -16.33 -22.68 -2.41
C VAL A 151 -15.22 -23.47 -1.70
N PRO A 152 -15.38 -24.79 -1.49
CA PRO A 152 -14.32 -25.59 -0.91
C PRO A 152 -13.14 -25.65 -1.88
N ASN A 153 -11.96 -25.23 -1.42
CA ASN A 153 -10.67 -25.12 -2.13
C ASN A 153 -10.53 -26.01 -3.39
N GLY A 154 -10.39 -25.36 -4.55
CA GLY A 154 -9.50 -25.87 -5.59
C GLY A 154 -8.10 -25.33 -5.29
N TYR A 155 -7.26 -26.17 -4.66
CA TYR A 155 -5.82 -25.96 -4.65
C TYR A 155 -5.26 -26.18 -6.07
#